data_AF-A0A2G5S8Y3-F1
#
_entry.id   AF-A0A2G5S8Y3-F1
#
_cell.length_a   1.000
_cell.length_b   1.000
_cell.length_c   1.000
_cell.angle_alpha   90.00
_cell.angle_beta   90.00
_cell.angle_gamma   90.00
#
_symmetry.space_group_name_H-M   'P 1'
#
loop_
_entity.id
_entity.type
_entity.pdbx_description
1 polymer ?
#
loop_
_entity_poly.entity_id
_entity_poly.type
_entity_poly.pdbx_seq_one_letter_code
_entity_poly.pdbx_strand_id
1 'polypeptide(L)'
;MSETNIKLHNDTEFQFYERKNGDSLKMSFSAIRQSKWDELKATMFYLDSNDFEKCRLQKNECCASLNGFVENINPEKRIYMRQLPILVSMADKEPRFLFEEVFEIASLLLRRSSKSKELPEKLKMYPGTMWACGPKNTLLEVITLTEVKQLFEDADIDKRLVTITPDVEFSSLIDMCRIGACQNLHFTDYRGKSSVYRALAIHRIFCECVLGLNWATNTCREHLNCKEDCRKKVIDVMIKYSSKEEASSMDFIPMETVQMEIAKLKREECYFKEQREVNLQFNYLFQGLSNDKIISLDLYNTMTDYFPIPKNEALSELNCAPVQGMRLSFLLGWIVQFIGVIDKDIESQGVSLANVLVSNLEFLIEKDVEKTIEFMRNEMVFDRKGLTVRAFMSDETQDKTQSKYDRMAEKAKLRKQAVQQKKNKKGGKQKLEKEKAENDYSETELKDLFNETMTLLASKSGSETVCLKISFE
;
A
#
# COMPACT_ATOMS: atom_id res chain seq x y z
N MET A 1 -12.38 49.84 -27.04
CA MET A 1 -12.95 48.49 -26.84
C MET A 1 -11.76 47.54 -26.77
N SER A 2 -11.35 47.18 -25.56
CA SER A 2 -10.28 46.20 -25.34
C SER A 2 -10.86 44.81 -25.52
N GLU A 3 -10.44 44.11 -26.56
CA GLU A 3 -10.68 42.67 -26.72
C GLU A 3 -10.04 41.94 -25.54
N THR A 4 -10.83 41.66 -24.51
CA THR A 4 -10.48 40.68 -23.50
C THR A 4 -10.34 39.35 -24.21
N ASN A 5 -9.10 38.90 -24.35
CA ASN A 5 -8.74 37.57 -24.83
C ASN A 5 -9.39 36.55 -23.87
N ILE A 6 -10.59 36.07 -24.22
CA ILE A 6 -11.28 35.04 -23.45
C ILE A 6 -10.49 33.76 -23.68
N LYS A 7 -9.59 33.43 -22.73
CA LYS A 7 -8.97 32.10 -22.73
C LYS A 7 -10.09 31.08 -22.60
N LEU A 8 -10.18 30.19 -23.58
CA LEU A 8 -11.08 29.03 -23.52
C LEU A 8 -10.77 28.23 -22.25
N HIS A 9 -11.79 27.83 -21.51
CA HIS A 9 -11.60 27.07 -20.26
C HIS A 9 -10.92 25.72 -20.49
N ASN A 10 -10.92 25.22 -21.74
CA ASN A 10 -10.26 23.99 -22.15
C ASN A 10 -8.74 24.00 -21.87
N ASP A 11 -8.07 25.15 -21.92
CA ASP A 11 -6.62 25.25 -21.68
C ASP A 11 -6.25 25.41 -20.19
N THR A 12 -7.22 25.26 -19.29
CA THR A 12 -6.98 25.34 -17.84
C THR A 12 -6.55 24.00 -17.28
N GLU A 13 -5.74 24.03 -16.22
CA GLU A 13 -5.23 22.84 -15.52
C GLU A 13 -5.69 22.86 -14.06
N PHE A 14 -5.86 21.68 -13.47
CA PHE A 14 -6.18 21.55 -12.06
C PHE A 14 -5.04 22.06 -11.17
N GLN A 15 -5.41 22.67 -10.05
CA GLN A 15 -4.47 22.98 -8.99
C GLN A 15 -4.30 21.76 -8.09
N PHE A 16 -3.10 21.55 -7.57
CA PHE A 16 -2.84 20.52 -6.56
C PHE A 16 -2.63 21.16 -5.20
N TYR A 17 -3.20 20.54 -4.16
CA TYR A 17 -3.09 21.00 -2.79
C TYR A 17 -1.68 20.74 -2.28
N GLU A 18 -0.99 21.82 -1.92
CA GLU A 18 0.29 21.76 -1.23
C GLU A 18 0.05 22.05 0.25
N ARG A 19 0.45 21.11 1.12
CA ARG A 19 0.31 21.28 2.56
C ARG A 19 1.29 22.36 3.02
N LYS A 20 0.77 23.52 3.42
CA LYS A 20 1.56 24.57 4.08
C LYS A 20 1.54 24.36 5.60
N ASN A 21 2.60 24.79 6.29
CA ASN A 21 2.70 24.69 7.73
C ASN A 21 1.50 25.40 8.40
N GLY A 22 0.66 24.65 9.12
CA GLY A 22 -0.52 25.16 9.81
C GLY A 22 -1.86 24.97 9.07
N ASP A 23 -1.83 24.72 7.76
CA ASP A 23 -3.04 24.48 6.97
C ASP A 23 -3.42 22.99 7.03
N SER A 24 -4.60 22.70 7.58
CA SER A 24 -5.20 21.37 7.56
C SER A 24 -6.61 21.43 6.98
N LEU A 25 -6.86 20.55 6.00
CA LEU A 25 -8.20 20.26 5.54
C LEU A 25 -8.86 19.29 6.53
N LYS A 26 -10.16 19.48 6.75
CA LYS A 26 -11.00 18.61 7.57
C LYS A 26 -12.24 18.21 6.78
N MET A 27 -12.77 17.03 7.08
CA MET A 27 -14.06 16.62 6.50
C MET A 27 -15.21 17.40 7.14
N SER A 28 -16.24 17.73 6.37
CA SER A 28 -17.48 18.34 6.83
C SER A 28 -18.15 17.54 7.95
N PHE A 29 -18.04 16.21 7.90
CA PHE A 29 -18.50 15.30 8.94
C PHE A 29 -17.89 15.55 10.32
N SER A 30 -16.68 16.09 10.41
CA SER A 30 -16.10 16.48 11.71
C SER A 30 -16.80 17.67 12.36
N ALA A 31 -17.59 18.44 11.59
CA ALA A 31 -18.38 19.58 12.09
C ALA A 31 -19.85 19.21 12.37
N ILE A 32 -20.34 18.06 11.88
CA ILE A 32 -21.72 17.61 12.06
C ILE A 32 -21.76 16.43 13.01
N ARG A 33 -22.67 16.44 13.98
CA ARG A 33 -22.87 15.29 14.88
C ARG A 33 -23.25 14.05 14.07
N GLN A 34 -22.58 12.91 14.32
CA GLN A 34 -22.77 11.65 13.60
C GLN A 34 -24.24 11.20 13.53
N SER A 35 -25.00 11.38 14.62
CA SER A 35 -26.43 11.03 14.67
C SER A 35 -27.30 11.79 13.65
N LYS A 36 -26.81 12.90 13.09
CA LYS A 36 -27.52 13.71 12.12
C LYS A 36 -27.13 13.43 10.67
N TRP A 37 -26.11 12.60 10.42
CA TRP A 37 -25.65 12.37 9.04
C TRP A 37 -26.75 11.72 8.19
N ASP A 38 -27.37 10.65 8.69
CA ASP A 38 -28.45 9.96 7.98
C ASP A 38 -29.72 10.81 7.88
N GLU A 39 -30.08 11.52 8.97
CA GLU A 39 -31.25 12.41 9.02
C GLU A 39 -31.17 13.50 7.94
N LEU A 40 -30.00 14.12 7.81
CA LEU A 40 -29.75 15.20 6.87
C LEU A 40 -29.34 14.71 5.48
N LYS A 41 -29.15 13.40 5.30
CA LYS A 41 -28.51 12.80 4.11
C LYS A 41 -27.20 13.52 3.78
N ALA A 42 -26.39 13.75 4.82
CA ALA A 42 -25.21 14.59 4.70
C ALA A 42 -24.18 13.96 3.76
N THR A 43 -23.54 14.79 2.94
CA THR A 43 -22.42 14.42 2.09
C THR A 43 -21.10 14.99 2.62
N MET A 44 -20.03 14.22 2.42
CA MET A 44 -18.68 14.59 2.80
C MET A 44 -18.10 15.58 1.79
N PHE A 45 -17.48 16.65 2.28
CA PHE A 45 -16.61 17.52 1.50
C PHE A 45 -15.54 18.12 2.41
N TYR A 46 -14.46 18.65 1.82
CA TYR A 46 -13.38 19.24 2.61
C TYR A 46 -13.60 20.70 2.95
N LEU A 47 -13.25 21.06 4.18
CA LEU A 47 -13.24 22.39 4.77
C LEU A 47 -11.79 22.76 5.09
N ASP A 48 -11.34 23.94 4.66
CA ASP A 48 -10.14 24.53 5.24
C ASP A 48 -10.43 25.11 6.63
N SER A 49 -9.41 25.68 7.28
CA SER A 49 -9.56 26.19 8.65
C SER A 49 -10.59 27.32 8.76
N ASN A 50 -10.71 28.18 7.75
CA ASN A 50 -11.68 29.27 7.75
C ASN A 50 -13.10 28.74 7.52
N ASP A 51 -13.27 27.83 6.55
CA ASP A 51 -14.54 27.17 6.28
C ASP A 51 -15.03 26.35 7.48
N PHE A 52 -14.12 25.67 8.19
CA PHE A 52 -14.42 24.88 9.36
C PHE A 52 -14.99 25.74 10.50
N GLU A 53 -14.35 26.88 10.80
CA GLU A 53 -14.85 27.81 11.82
C GLU A 53 -16.21 28.43 11.42
N LYS A 54 -16.41 28.76 10.14
CA LYS A 54 -17.73 29.19 9.64
C LYS A 54 -18.79 28.10 9.83
N CYS A 55 -18.47 26.84 9.53
CA CYS A 55 -19.42 25.74 9.70
C CYS A 55 -19.83 25.55 11.16
N ARG A 56 -18.88 25.64 12.11
CA ARG A 56 -19.14 25.46 13.55
C ARG A 56 -20.13 26.46 14.15
N LEU A 57 -20.23 27.66 13.56
CA LEU A 57 -21.11 28.73 14.03
C LEU A 57 -22.53 28.64 13.44
N GLN A 58 -22.76 27.71 12.51
CA GLN A 58 -23.99 27.61 11.73
C GLN A 58 -24.83 26.40 12.14
N LYS A 59 -26.06 26.33 11.61
CA LYS A 59 -26.91 25.17 11.80
C LYS A 59 -26.41 23.99 10.94
N ASN A 60 -26.54 22.77 11.46
CA ASN A 60 -26.05 21.55 10.80
C ASN A 60 -26.60 21.36 9.39
N GLU A 61 -27.85 21.79 9.12
CA GLU A 61 -28.50 21.64 7.82
C GLU A 61 -27.72 22.36 6.71
N CYS A 62 -27.13 23.53 7.02
CA CYS A 62 -26.36 24.31 6.07
C CYS A 62 -24.97 23.70 5.79
N CYS A 63 -24.46 22.82 6.64
CA CYS A 63 -23.22 22.08 6.41
C CYS A 63 -23.45 20.68 5.83
N ALA A 64 -24.71 20.27 5.60
CA ALA A 64 -25.02 18.90 5.21
C ALA A 64 -24.50 18.52 3.81
N SER A 65 -24.27 19.47 2.92
CA SER A 65 -23.68 19.20 1.59
C SER A 65 -22.81 20.33 1.12
N LEU A 66 -21.95 20.08 0.13
CA LEU A 66 -21.09 21.12 -0.43
C LEU A 66 -21.93 22.25 -1.03
N ASN A 67 -23.01 21.90 -1.74
CA ASN A 67 -23.93 22.88 -2.30
C ASN A 67 -24.60 23.73 -1.21
N GLY A 68 -25.13 23.09 -0.17
CA GLY A 68 -25.78 23.80 0.94
C GLY A 68 -24.81 24.75 1.66
N PHE A 69 -23.57 24.34 1.85
CA PHE A 69 -22.55 25.16 2.50
C PHE A 69 -22.18 26.37 1.63
N VAL A 70 -22.00 26.15 0.34
CA VAL A 70 -21.67 27.22 -0.60
C VAL A 70 -22.77 28.26 -0.70
N GLU A 71 -24.03 27.83 -0.83
CA GLU A 71 -25.15 28.74 -1.01
C GLU A 71 -25.45 29.55 0.25
N ASN A 72 -25.31 28.94 1.43
CA ASN A 72 -25.80 29.53 2.68
C ASN A 72 -24.71 30.05 3.62
N ILE A 73 -23.45 29.62 3.46
CA ILE A 73 -22.38 29.93 4.42
C ILE A 73 -21.20 30.62 3.74
N ASN A 74 -20.65 30.06 2.67
CA ASN A 74 -19.47 30.63 2.00
C ASN A 74 -19.53 30.54 0.47
N PRO A 75 -20.12 31.55 -0.21
CA PRO A 75 -20.19 31.60 -1.67
C PRO A 75 -18.82 31.56 -2.37
N GLU A 76 -17.79 32.10 -1.73
CA GLU A 76 -16.41 32.18 -2.25
C GLU A 76 -15.54 31.00 -1.78
N LYS A 77 -16.16 29.92 -1.27
CA LYS A 77 -15.43 28.71 -0.86
C LYS A 77 -14.55 28.18 -2.00
N ARG A 78 -13.29 27.89 -1.67
CA ARG A 78 -12.39 27.07 -2.49
C ARG A 78 -12.88 25.63 -2.50
N ILE A 79 -13.02 25.05 -3.68
CA ILE A 79 -13.51 23.68 -3.85
C ILE A 79 -12.32 22.73 -3.88
N TYR A 80 -12.37 21.70 -3.04
CA TYR A 80 -11.36 20.67 -2.96
C TYR A 80 -11.94 19.35 -3.48
N MET A 81 -11.19 18.66 -4.33
CA MET A 81 -11.56 17.38 -4.92
C MET A 81 -10.59 16.30 -4.44
N ARG A 82 -11.13 15.26 -3.83
CA ARG A 82 -10.32 14.21 -3.20
C ARG A 82 -9.80 13.22 -4.21
N GLN A 83 -8.49 13.11 -4.30
CA GLN A 83 -7.81 12.01 -4.96
C GLN A 83 -7.73 10.82 -4.02
N LEU A 84 -8.21 9.68 -4.50
CA LEU A 84 -8.12 8.40 -3.82
C LEU A 84 -6.67 7.88 -3.82
N PRO A 85 -6.23 7.16 -2.78
CA PRO A 85 -4.85 6.71 -2.67
C PRO A 85 -4.52 5.65 -3.73
N ILE A 86 -3.33 5.77 -4.32
CA ILE A 86 -2.81 4.82 -5.31
C ILE A 86 -1.90 3.84 -4.58
N LEU A 87 -2.27 2.56 -4.58
CA LEU A 87 -1.52 1.52 -3.88
C LEU A 87 -0.36 0.99 -4.74
N VAL A 88 0.76 0.57 -4.14
CA VAL A 88 1.87 -0.04 -4.87
C VAL A 88 1.43 -1.28 -5.64
N SER A 89 0.46 -2.05 -5.12
CA SER A 89 -0.08 -3.25 -5.79
C SER A 89 -0.90 -2.96 -7.04
N MET A 90 -1.32 -1.72 -7.29
CA MET A 90 -2.12 -1.37 -8.46
C MET A 90 -1.25 -1.30 -9.71
N ALA A 91 -1.68 -1.95 -10.79
CA ALA A 91 -0.96 -1.92 -12.07
C ALA A 91 -1.05 -0.55 -12.76
N ASP A 92 -2.22 0.07 -12.68
CA ASP A 92 -2.45 1.43 -13.14
C ASP A 92 -2.17 2.42 -12.01
N LYS A 93 -1.38 3.45 -12.31
CA LYS A 93 -1.00 4.54 -11.40
C LYS A 93 -1.71 5.86 -11.72
N GLU A 94 -2.69 5.86 -12.63
CA GLU A 94 -3.48 7.04 -12.91
C GLU A 94 -4.29 7.48 -11.65
N PRO A 95 -4.29 8.77 -11.28
CA PRO A 95 -5.10 9.28 -10.18
C PRO A 95 -6.59 9.04 -10.39
N ARG A 96 -7.30 8.76 -9.30
CA ARG A 96 -8.71 8.35 -9.32
C ARG A 96 -9.54 9.10 -8.30
N PHE A 97 -10.82 9.25 -8.61
CA PHE A 97 -11.78 10.08 -7.88
C PHE A 97 -13.12 9.36 -7.77
N LEU A 98 -13.87 9.60 -6.70
CA LEU A 98 -15.25 9.14 -6.60
C LEU A 98 -16.12 9.94 -7.57
N PHE A 99 -16.84 9.24 -8.43
CA PHE A 99 -17.65 9.87 -9.46
C PHE A 99 -18.68 10.84 -8.86
N GLU A 100 -19.35 10.46 -7.79
CA GLU A 100 -20.38 11.27 -7.14
C GLU A 100 -19.83 12.58 -6.59
N GLU A 101 -18.60 12.58 -6.03
CA GLU A 101 -17.94 13.79 -5.55
C GLU A 101 -17.58 14.71 -6.72
N VAL A 102 -17.03 14.16 -7.81
CA VAL A 102 -16.69 14.93 -9.01
C VAL A 102 -17.95 15.54 -9.63
N PHE A 103 -19.02 14.76 -9.72
CA PHE A 103 -20.28 15.18 -10.30
C PHE A 103 -20.96 16.29 -9.46
N GLU A 104 -20.92 16.20 -8.12
CA GLU A 104 -21.41 17.26 -7.24
C GLU A 104 -20.65 18.56 -7.48
N ILE A 105 -19.31 18.49 -7.56
CA ILE A 105 -18.43 19.65 -7.81
C ILE A 105 -18.71 20.28 -9.18
N ALA A 106 -18.74 19.48 -10.24
CA ALA A 106 -18.99 19.98 -11.60
C ALA A 106 -20.38 20.63 -11.69
N SER A 107 -21.40 19.99 -11.12
CA SER A 107 -22.76 20.53 -11.07
C SER A 107 -22.85 21.85 -10.31
N LEU A 108 -22.12 21.98 -9.20
CA LEU A 108 -22.06 23.20 -8.42
C LEU A 108 -21.41 24.35 -9.20
N LEU A 109 -20.28 24.09 -9.86
CA LEU A 109 -19.55 25.10 -10.61
C LEU A 109 -20.36 25.63 -11.80
N LEU A 110 -21.10 24.75 -12.48
CA LEU A 110 -21.97 25.16 -13.58
C LEU A 110 -23.12 26.05 -13.13
N ARG A 111 -23.73 25.75 -11.99
CA ARG A 111 -24.78 26.62 -11.42
C ARG A 111 -24.24 27.99 -11.01
N ARG A 112 -22.95 28.11 -10.68
CA ARG A 112 -22.30 29.39 -10.39
C ARG A 112 -21.97 30.18 -11.65
N SER A 113 -21.56 29.53 -12.74
CA SER A 113 -21.20 30.20 -13.99
C SER A 113 -22.41 30.52 -14.87
N SER A 114 -23.47 29.72 -14.79
CA SER A 114 -24.68 29.86 -15.61
C SER A 114 -25.77 30.62 -14.87
N LYS A 115 -26.44 31.56 -15.56
CA LYS A 115 -27.69 32.16 -15.05
C LYS A 115 -28.87 31.16 -15.01
N SER A 116 -28.73 30.03 -15.72
CA SER A 116 -29.69 28.93 -15.72
C SER A 116 -29.37 27.92 -14.62
N LYS A 117 -30.39 27.44 -13.91
CA LYS A 117 -30.27 26.34 -12.93
C LYS A 117 -30.23 24.96 -13.58
N GLU A 118 -30.44 24.86 -14.89
CA GLU A 118 -30.48 23.58 -15.60
C GLU A 118 -29.09 23.09 -15.98
N LEU A 119 -28.84 21.79 -15.72
CA LEU A 119 -27.61 21.12 -16.13
C LEU A 119 -27.55 21.01 -17.67
N PRO A 120 -26.41 21.28 -18.32
CA PRO A 120 -26.23 21.05 -19.74
C PRO A 120 -26.61 19.61 -20.12
N GLU A 121 -27.26 19.41 -21.27
CA GLU A 121 -27.70 18.09 -21.73
C GLU A 121 -26.56 17.06 -21.76
N LYS A 122 -25.35 17.50 -22.13
CA LYS A 122 -24.15 16.65 -22.14
C LYS A 122 -23.85 16.02 -20.78
N LEU A 123 -23.99 16.77 -19.69
CA LEU A 123 -23.78 16.25 -18.33
C LEU A 123 -24.91 15.35 -17.83
N LYS A 124 -26.12 15.49 -18.38
CA LYS A 124 -27.21 14.55 -18.13
C LYS A 124 -26.96 13.19 -18.80
N MET A 125 -26.12 13.15 -19.84
CA MET A 125 -25.76 11.90 -20.53
C MET A 125 -24.70 11.10 -19.78
N TYR A 126 -23.73 11.74 -19.12
CA TYR A 126 -22.65 11.05 -18.38
C TYR A 126 -23.15 9.97 -17.40
N PRO A 127 -24.15 10.27 -16.54
CA PRO A 127 -24.77 9.24 -15.73
C PRO A 127 -25.36 8.12 -16.61
N GLY A 128 -26.20 8.43 -17.60
CA GLY A 128 -26.82 7.42 -18.47
C GLY A 128 -25.87 6.58 -19.34
N THR A 129 -24.70 7.10 -19.71
CA THR A 129 -23.70 6.40 -20.55
C THR A 129 -22.70 5.59 -19.73
N MET A 130 -22.41 5.98 -18.48
CA MET A 130 -21.61 5.17 -17.55
C MET A 130 -22.45 4.12 -16.80
N TRP A 131 -23.76 4.35 -16.61
CA TRP A 131 -24.68 3.47 -15.88
C TRP A 131 -25.22 2.25 -16.66
N ALA A 132 -24.66 1.93 -17.83
CA ALA A 132 -25.17 0.83 -18.65
C ALA A 132 -24.81 -0.58 -18.14
N CYS A 133 -24.00 -0.72 -17.09
CA CYS A 133 -23.56 -2.03 -16.57
C CYS A 133 -23.68 -2.13 -15.04
N GLY A 134 -24.79 -2.73 -14.57
CA GLY A 134 -24.81 -3.40 -13.26
C GLY A 134 -26.02 -3.10 -12.36
N PRO A 135 -26.42 -4.05 -11.49
CA PRO A 135 -27.54 -3.87 -10.60
C PRO A 135 -27.27 -2.75 -9.57
N LYS A 136 -28.31 -1.95 -9.34
CA LYS A 136 -28.39 -0.81 -8.41
C LYS A 136 -27.76 -1.10 -7.03
N ASN A 137 -27.00 -0.12 -6.54
CA ASN A 137 -26.83 0.30 -5.12
C ASN A 137 -25.66 -0.20 -4.24
N THR A 138 -24.67 -0.96 -4.70
CA THR A 138 -23.63 -1.45 -3.76
C THR A 138 -22.18 -1.08 -4.04
N LEU A 139 -21.82 -0.68 -5.25
CA LEU A 139 -20.43 -0.35 -5.59
C LEU A 139 -20.27 1.16 -5.79
N LEU A 140 -19.20 1.71 -5.24
CA LEU A 140 -18.81 3.11 -5.43
C LEU A 140 -18.16 3.25 -6.80
N GLU A 141 -18.63 4.21 -7.59
CA GLU A 141 -18.10 4.47 -8.94
C GLU A 141 -16.85 5.34 -8.86
N VAL A 142 -15.84 4.97 -9.66
CA VAL A 142 -14.53 5.61 -9.68
C VAL A 142 -14.18 6.01 -11.10
N ILE A 143 -13.73 7.25 -11.27
CA ILE A 143 -13.25 7.77 -12.55
C ILE A 143 -11.80 8.23 -12.46
N THR A 144 -11.08 8.19 -13.58
CA THR A 144 -9.68 8.59 -13.66
C THR A 144 -9.51 10.09 -13.86
N LEU A 145 -8.30 10.62 -13.65
CA LEU A 145 -8.01 12.04 -13.91
C LEU A 145 -8.28 12.43 -15.37
N THR A 146 -8.00 11.54 -16.32
CA THR A 146 -8.30 11.78 -17.74
C THR A 146 -9.80 11.94 -17.97
N GLU A 147 -10.62 11.08 -17.38
CA GLU A 147 -12.09 11.16 -17.46
C GLU A 147 -12.62 12.43 -16.78
N VAL A 148 -12.06 12.81 -15.62
CA VAL A 148 -12.38 14.08 -14.94
C VAL A 148 -12.05 15.28 -15.82
N LYS A 149 -10.87 15.30 -16.47
CA LYS A 149 -10.47 16.38 -17.38
C LYS A 149 -11.45 16.50 -18.55
N GLN A 150 -11.79 15.39 -19.19
CA GLN A 150 -12.76 15.36 -20.28
C GLN A 150 -14.13 15.89 -19.84
N LEU A 151 -14.61 15.48 -18.67
CA LEU A 151 -15.88 15.95 -18.12
C LEU A 151 -15.90 17.48 -17.93
N PHE A 152 -14.81 18.06 -17.42
CA PHE A 152 -14.69 19.51 -17.24
C PHE A 152 -14.62 20.26 -18.57
N GLU A 153 -13.93 19.70 -19.57
CA GLU A 153 -13.82 20.28 -20.92
C GLU A 153 -15.16 20.22 -21.68
N ASP A 154 -15.85 19.10 -21.64
CA ASP A 154 -17.17 18.93 -22.26
C ASP A 154 -18.22 19.88 -21.70
N ALA A 155 -18.06 20.25 -20.43
CA ALA A 155 -18.91 21.16 -19.68
C ALA A 155 -18.43 22.61 -19.68
N ASP A 156 -17.29 22.93 -20.31
CA ASP A 156 -16.66 24.28 -20.31
C ASP A 156 -16.45 24.85 -18.89
N ILE A 157 -15.98 24.00 -17.97
CA ILE A 157 -15.70 24.37 -16.58
C ILE A 157 -14.21 24.70 -16.41
N ASP A 158 -13.90 25.87 -15.82
CA ASP A 158 -12.53 26.23 -15.46
C ASP A 158 -11.95 25.28 -14.39
N LYS A 159 -10.95 24.48 -14.77
CA LYS A 159 -10.29 23.50 -13.89
C LYS A 159 -9.56 24.17 -12.71
N ARG A 160 -9.20 25.46 -12.81
CA ARG A 160 -8.53 26.24 -11.75
C ARG A 160 -9.43 26.52 -10.55
N LEU A 161 -10.74 26.38 -10.69
CA LEU A 161 -11.71 26.55 -9.60
C LEU A 161 -11.69 25.38 -8.61
N VAL A 162 -11.03 24.28 -8.98
CA VAL A 162 -10.93 23.06 -8.17
C VAL A 162 -9.48 22.80 -7.81
N THR A 163 -9.27 22.40 -6.56
CA THR A 163 -7.96 21.96 -6.06
C THR A 163 -8.00 20.49 -5.72
N ILE A 164 -7.22 19.67 -6.42
CA ILE A 164 -7.05 18.26 -6.14
C ILE A 164 -6.24 18.10 -4.86
N THR A 165 -6.73 17.30 -3.91
CA THR A 165 -6.05 17.01 -2.64
C THR A 165 -5.96 15.50 -2.42
N PRO A 166 -4.89 14.99 -1.81
CA PRO A 166 -4.90 13.62 -1.31
C PRO A 166 -6.05 13.42 -0.31
N ASP A 167 -6.48 12.18 -0.14
CA ASP A 167 -7.37 11.78 0.94
C ASP A 167 -6.70 12.03 2.30
N VAL A 168 -7.21 13.03 3.04
CA VAL A 168 -6.59 13.47 4.30
C VAL A 168 -6.87 12.52 5.46
N GLU A 169 -8.01 11.83 5.44
CA GLU A 169 -8.33 10.82 6.45
C GLU A 169 -7.44 9.60 6.24
N PHE A 170 -7.36 9.09 5.00
CA PHE A 170 -6.50 7.98 4.66
C PHE A 170 -5.01 8.30 4.94
N SER A 171 -4.57 9.51 4.59
CA SER A 171 -3.20 9.96 4.91
C SER A 171 -2.93 9.97 6.41
N SER A 172 -3.88 10.44 7.22
CA SER A 172 -3.76 10.41 8.67
C SER A 172 -3.73 8.98 9.23
N LEU A 173 -4.48 8.04 8.64
CA LEU A 173 -4.42 6.63 9.01
C LEU A 173 -3.04 6.02 8.69
N ILE A 174 -2.45 6.36 7.54
CA ILE A 174 -1.09 5.92 7.19
C ILE A 174 -0.06 6.45 8.19
N ASP A 175 -0.13 7.72 8.55
CA ASP A 175 0.79 8.31 9.53
C ASP A 175 0.70 7.58 10.89
N MET A 176 -0.51 7.14 11.27
CA MET A 176 -0.70 6.28 12.45
C MET A 176 -0.13 4.87 12.26
N CYS A 177 -0.24 4.28 11.07
CA CYS A 177 0.40 3.01 10.73
C CYS A 177 1.93 3.07 10.88
N ARG A 178 2.56 4.17 10.47
CA ARG A 178 4.01 4.37 10.57
C ARG A 178 4.53 4.45 12.01
N ILE A 179 3.74 5.00 12.94
CA ILE A 179 4.08 4.98 14.37
C ILE A 179 3.71 3.65 15.06
N GLY A 180 3.41 2.61 14.27
CA GLY A 180 3.21 1.25 14.77
C GLY A 180 1.80 0.94 15.25
N ALA A 181 0.84 1.83 15.03
CA ALA A 181 -0.55 1.47 15.21
C ALA A 181 -0.98 0.66 13.97
N CYS A 182 -1.06 -0.67 14.06
CA CYS A 182 -1.61 -1.49 12.97
C CYS A 182 -3.12 -1.20 12.87
N GLN A 183 -3.45 -0.05 12.30
CA GLN A 183 -4.81 0.44 12.18
C GLN A 183 -5.46 -0.10 10.93
N ASN A 184 -6.79 -0.10 11.00
CA ASN A 184 -7.66 -0.56 9.95
C ASN A 184 -7.67 0.48 8.85
N LEU A 185 -6.75 0.36 7.89
CA LEU A 185 -6.73 1.23 6.72
C LEU A 185 -8.05 1.09 5.97
N HIS A 186 -8.75 2.21 5.82
CA HIS A 186 -10.01 2.35 5.12
C HIS A 186 -10.14 3.78 4.64
N PHE A 187 -11.05 4.01 3.70
CA PHE A 187 -11.45 5.35 3.33
C PHE A 187 -12.95 5.47 3.53
N THR A 188 -13.38 6.68 3.88
CA THR A 188 -14.80 7.00 4.06
C THR A 188 -15.35 7.56 2.76
N ASP A 189 -16.46 7.01 2.26
CA ASP A 189 -17.13 7.51 1.06
C ASP A 189 -17.81 8.86 1.31
N TYR A 190 -18.37 9.45 0.25
CA TYR A 190 -19.09 10.72 0.33
C TYR A 190 -20.33 10.68 1.24
N ARG A 191 -20.77 9.51 1.71
CA ARG A 191 -21.93 9.32 2.62
C ARG A 191 -21.53 8.95 4.03
N GLY A 192 -20.23 8.88 4.34
CA GLY A 192 -19.77 8.51 5.68
C GLY A 192 -19.60 7.01 5.88
N LYS A 193 -19.67 6.20 4.82
CA LYS A 193 -19.52 4.75 4.90
C LYS A 193 -18.08 4.35 4.64
N SER A 194 -17.53 3.51 5.50
CA SER A 194 -16.17 3.01 5.36
C SER A 194 -16.09 1.90 4.32
N SER A 195 -15.14 2.02 3.41
CA SER A 195 -14.86 1.01 2.39
C SER A 195 -13.35 0.77 2.28
N VAL A 196 -12.98 -0.33 1.62
CA VAL A 196 -11.58 -0.73 1.40
C VAL A 196 -11.37 -1.21 -0.03
N TYR A 197 -10.14 -1.07 -0.51
CA TYR A 197 -9.69 -1.79 -1.70
C TYR A 197 -9.64 -3.29 -1.42
N ARG A 198 -9.78 -4.10 -2.48
CA ARG A 198 -9.55 -5.55 -2.45
C ARG A 198 -8.23 -5.94 -1.75
N ALA A 199 -7.14 -5.26 -2.07
CA ALA A 199 -5.83 -5.49 -1.46
C ALA A 199 -5.82 -5.23 0.06
N LEU A 200 -6.48 -4.14 0.50
CA LEU A 200 -6.62 -3.79 1.91
C LEU A 200 -7.56 -4.75 2.65
N ALA A 201 -8.60 -5.29 1.98
CA ALA A 201 -9.47 -6.31 2.56
C ALA A 201 -8.68 -7.60 2.86
N ILE A 202 -7.85 -8.05 1.91
CA ILE A 202 -6.93 -9.19 2.09
C ILE A 202 -6.00 -8.93 3.28
N HIS A 203 -5.37 -7.75 3.31
CA HIS A 203 -4.50 -7.36 4.41
C HIS A 203 -5.23 -7.36 5.75
N ARG A 204 -6.48 -6.85 5.80
CA ARG A 204 -7.27 -6.82 7.03
C ARG A 204 -7.60 -8.22 7.54
N ILE A 205 -8.01 -9.13 6.66
CA ILE A 205 -8.27 -10.53 7.02
C ILE A 205 -6.99 -11.16 7.58
N PHE A 206 -5.85 -10.94 6.93
CA PHE A 206 -4.56 -11.42 7.42
C PHE A 206 -4.21 -10.86 8.80
N CYS A 207 -4.32 -9.55 9.01
CA CYS A 207 -4.04 -8.92 10.30
C CYS A 207 -4.92 -9.46 11.44
N GLU A 208 -6.21 -9.68 11.17
CA GLU A 208 -7.18 -10.10 12.19
C GLU A 208 -7.20 -11.60 12.45
N CYS A 209 -6.90 -12.40 11.43
CA CYS A 209 -7.05 -13.85 11.46
C CYS A 209 -5.73 -14.60 11.45
N VAL A 210 -4.58 -13.96 11.25
CA VAL A 210 -3.27 -14.65 11.12
C VAL A 210 -2.24 -14.13 12.10
N LEU A 211 -2.10 -12.80 12.23
CA LEU A 211 -1.08 -12.20 13.08
C LEU A 211 -1.29 -12.55 14.56
N GLY A 212 -0.18 -12.74 15.28
CA GLY A 212 -0.22 -13.11 16.69
C GLY A 212 -0.72 -14.53 16.96
N LEU A 213 -0.77 -15.40 15.95
CA LEU A 213 -1.13 -16.82 16.12
C LEU A 213 0.04 -17.72 15.77
N ASN A 214 0.14 -18.86 16.46
CA ASN A 214 1.16 -19.88 16.20
C ASN A 214 0.67 -20.91 15.19
N TRP A 215 1.06 -20.73 13.92
CA TRP A 215 0.67 -21.63 12.82
C TRP A 215 1.59 -22.85 12.67
N ALA A 216 2.55 -23.07 13.56
CA ALA A 216 3.39 -24.27 13.51
C ALA A 216 2.67 -25.49 14.11
N THR A 217 1.92 -25.31 15.20
CA THR A 217 1.33 -26.42 15.97
C THR A 217 -0.19 -26.39 15.99
N ASN A 218 -0.83 -27.56 15.90
CA ASN A 218 -2.26 -27.68 16.14
C ASN A 218 -2.50 -27.75 17.65
N THR A 219 -3.12 -26.72 18.22
CA THR A 219 -3.47 -26.69 19.65
C THR A 219 -4.79 -27.40 19.95
N CYS A 220 -5.56 -27.73 18.91
CA CYS A 220 -6.90 -28.27 19.07
C CYS A 220 -6.91 -29.68 19.61
N ARG A 221 -7.58 -29.84 20.75
CA ARG A 221 -7.76 -31.14 21.41
C ARG A 221 -8.88 -31.96 20.79
N GLU A 222 -9.83 -31.29 20.12
CA GLU A 222 -11.03 -31.92 19.56
C GLU A 222 -10.84 -32.38 18.12
N HIS A 223 -10.07 -31.65 17.30
CA HIS A 223 -9.95 -31.89 15.87
C HIS A 223 -8.47 -32.02 15.44
N LEU A 224 -8.15 -33.15 14.78
CA LEU A 224 -6.78 -33.52 14.39
C LEU A 224 -6.11 -32.51 13.44
N ASN A 225 -6.88 -31.94 12.50
CA ASN A 225 -6.39 -31.03 11.46
C ASN A 225 -6.95 -29.59 11.60
N CYS A 226 -7.43 -29.22 12.79
CA CYS A 226 -8.14 -27.95 13.02
C CYS A 226 -7.41 -26.73 12.45
N LYS A 227 -6.10 -26.65 12.69
CA LYS A 227 -5.23 -25.58 12.21
C LYS A 227 -5.22 -25.47 10.68
N GLU A 228 -5.01 -26.59 9.97
CA GLU A 228 -4.90 -26.56 8.50
C GLU A 228 -6.27 -26.33 7.85
N ASP A 229 -7.35 -26.87 8.43
CA ASP A 229 -8.72 -26.61 7.97
C ASP A 229 -9.08 -25.12 8.14
N CYS A 230 -8.73 -24.54 9.29
CA CYS A 230 -8.91 -23.10 9.55
C CYS A 230 -8.07 -22.25 8.59
N ARG A 231 -6.79 -22.61 8.38
CA ARG A 231 -5.90 -21.93 7.44
C ARG A 231 -6.49 -21.90 6.03
N LYS A 232 -6.97 -23.04 5.52
CA LYS A 232 -7.60 -23.14 4.19
C LYS A 232 -8.80 -22.21 4.07
N LYS A 233 -9.70 -22.19 5.05
CA LYS A 233 -10.86 -21.28 5.04
C LYS A 233 -10.49 -19.81 5.08
N VAL A 234 -9.47 -19.42 5.85
CA VAL A 234 -8.96 -18.05 5.88
C VAL A 234 -8.39 -17.67 4.50
N ILE A 235 -7.62 -18.57 3.88
CA ILE A 235 -7.09 -18.40 2.51
C ILE A 235 -8.24 -18.27 1.50
N ASP A 236 -9.24 -19.14 1.55
CA ASP A 236 -10.41 -19.10 0.67
C ASP A 236 -11.12 -17.74 0.75
N VAL A 237 -11.31 -17.20 1.96
CA VAL A 237 -11.89 -15.87 2.15
C VAL A 237 -11.01 -14.78 1.54
N MET A 238 -9.69 -14.85 1.68
CA MET A 238 -8.78 -13.90 1.02
C MET A 238 -8.82 -14.02 -0.51
N ILE A 239 -8.92 -15.24 -1.05
CA ILE A 239 -9.00 -15.49 -2.50
C ILE A 239 -10.26 -14.86 -3.11
N LYS A 240 -11.39 -14.84 -2.39
CA LYS A 240 -12.61 -14.12 -2.83
C LYS A 240 -12.31 -12.67 -3.23
N TYR A 241 -11.39 -12.02 -2.53
CA TYR A 241 -10.99 -10.64 -2.79
C TYR A 241 -9.79 -10.53 -3.76
N SER A 242 -9.13 -11.64 -4.09
CA SER A 242 -8.03 -11.70 -5.06
C SER A 242 -8.48 -12.00 -6.49
N SER A 243 -9.73 -12.43 -6.70
CA SER A 243 -10.22 -12.87 -8.02
C SER A 243 -10.06 -11.78 -9.11
N LYS A 244 -9.63 -12.22 -10.29
CA LYS A 244 -9.44 -11.42 -11.52
C LYS A 244 -10.66 -11.49 -12.45
N GLU A 245 -11.63 -12.32 -12.13
CA GLU A 245 -12.79 -12.53 -12.98
C GLU A 245 -13.80 -11.41 -12.71
N GLU A 246 -13.79 -10.46 -13.66
CA GLU A 246 -14.78 -9.42 -13.90
C GLU A 246 -14.65 -8.14 -13.05
N ALA A 247 -14.50 -7.03 -13.81
CA ALA A 247 -14.50 -5.62 -13.44
C ALA A 247 -13.33 -5.11 -12.56
N SER A 248 -12.67 -4.06 -13.08
CA SER A 248 -11.79 -3.08 -12.44
C SER A 248 -11.14 -3.47 -11.10
N SER A 249 -9.81 -3.41 -11.02
CA SER A 249 -9.03 -3.55 -9.77
C SER A 249 -9.36 -2.51 -8.67
N MET A 250 -10.41 -1.71 -8.86
CA MET A 250 -10.85 -0.59 -8.05
C MET A 250 -12.25 -0.79 -7.45
N ASP A 251 -12.79 -2.00 -7.45
CA ASP A 251 -14.02 -2.27 -6.72
C ASP A 251 -13.80 -2.05 -5.22
N PHE A 252 -14.60 -1.14 -4.70
CA PHE A 252 -14.63 -0.83 -3.28
C PHE A 252 -15.54 -1.78 -2.53
N ILE A 253 -14.98 -2.38 -1.49
CA ILE A 253 -15.69 -3.33 -0.65
C ILE A 253 -16.13 -2.59 0.62
N PRO A 254 -17.43 -2.61 0.96
CA PRO A 254 -17.88 -2.12 2.25
C PRO A 254 -17.13 -2.81 3.39
N MET A 255 -16.62 -2.02 4.34
CA MET A 255 -15.83 -2.55 5.45
C MET A 255 -16.63 -3.55 6.28
N GLU A 256 -17.95 -3.34 6.42
CA GLU A 256 -18.85 -4.22 7.17
C GLU A 256 -18.86 -5.64 6.58
N THR A 257 -18.79 -5.77 5.25
CA THR A 257 -18.74 -7.08 4.57
C THR A 257 -17.49 -7.85 4.98
N VAL A 258 -16.32 -7.19 4.99
CA VAL A 258 -15.05 -7.81 5.41
C VAL A 258 -15.10 -8.19 6.89
N GLN A 259 -15.63 -7.31 7.74
CA GLN A 259 -15.78 -7.57 9.18
C GLN A 259 -16.72 -8.76 9.46
N MET A 260 -17.81 -8.90 8.70
CA MET A 260 -18.73 -10.02 8.82
C MET A 260 -18.06 -11.36 8.50
N GLU A 261 -17.26 -11.41 7.43
CA GLU A 261 -16.50 -12.62 7.05
C GLU A 261 -15.45 -12.97 8.13
N ILE A 262 -14.73 -11.98 8.67
CA ILE A 262 -13.79 -12.17 9.79
C ILE A 262 -14.51 -12.68 11.04
N ALA A 263 -15.62 -12.06 11.42
CA ALA A 263 -16.41 -12.47 12.57
C ALA A 263 -16.99 -13.87 12.41
N LYS A 264 -17.37 -14.24 11.18
CA LYS A 264 -17.83 -15.57 10.83
C LYS A 264 -16.71 -16.61 11.05
N LEU A 265 -15.53 -16.38 10.48
CA LEU A 265 -14.35 -17.24 10.68
C LEU A 265 -14.03 -17.42 12.17
N LYS A 266 -13.92 -16.33 12.92
CA LYS A 266 -13.62 -16.34 14.36
C LYS A 266 -14.67 -17.05 15.22
N ARG A 267 -15.91 -17.17 14.74
CA ARG A 267 -17.01 -17.84 15.43
C ARG A 267 -17.09 -19.34 15.10
N GLU A 268 -16.90 -19.68 13.83
CA GLU A 268 -17.10 -21.03 13.30
C GLU A 268 -15.86 -21.91 13.48
N GLU A 269 -14.65 -21.37 13.38
CA GLU A 269 -13.43 -22.17 13.49
C GLU A 269 -12.98 -22.36 14.94
N CYS A 270 -12.81 -23.62 15.34
CA CYS A 270 -12.39 -23.98 16.70
C CYS A 270 -10.98 -23.43 17.04
N TYR A 271 -10.07 -23.42 16.07
CA TYR A 271 -8.70 -22.94 16.24
C TYR A 271 -8.61 -21.52 16.83
N PHE A 272 -9.51 -20.59 16.46
CA PHE A 272 -9.52 -19.25 17.02
C PHE A 272 -9.95 -19.16 18.48
N LYS A 273 -10.78 -20.10 18.96
CA LYS A 273 -11.30 -20.09 20.34
C LYS A 273 -10.20 -20.42 21.34
N GLU A 274 -9.34 -21.36 20.99
CA GLU A 274 -8.25 -21.83 21.85
C GLU A 274 -7.06 -20.87 21.92
N GLN A 275 -6.91 -19.99 20.93
CA GLN A 275 -5.78 -19.05 20.84
C GLN A 275 -6.04 -17.70 21.52
N ARG A 276 -7.25 -17.44 22.06
CA ARG A 276 -7.63 -16.13 22.64
C ARG A 276 -6.80 -15.71 23.86
N GLU A 277 -6.35 -16.66 24.68
CA GLU A 277 -5.66 -16.35 25.95
C GLU A 277 -4.19 -15.92 25.75
N VAL A 278 -3.59 -16.32 24.63
CA VAL A 278 -2.16 -16.08 24.34
C VAL A 278 -1.90 -14.68 23.77
N ASN A 279 -2.84 -14.14 23.00
CA ASN A 279 -2.63 -12.93 22.19
C ASN A 279 -2.59 -11.62 22.98
N LEU A 280 -3.16 -11.58 24.19
CA LEU A 280 -3.32 -10.33 24.95
C LEU A 280 -2.03 -9.87 25.63
N GLN A 281 -1.00 -10.73 25.73
CA GLN A 281 0.20 -10.45 26.51
C GLN A 281 1.35 -9.85 25.70
N PHE A 282 1.34 -9.99 24.37
CA PHE A 282 2.48 -9.62 23.54
C PHE A 282 2.19 -8.47 22.60
N ASN A 283 2.94 -7.38 22.75
CA ASN A 283 2.95 -6.28 21.79
C ASN A 283 3.80 -6.66 20.56
N TYR A 284 3.30 -7.58 19.75
CA TYR A 284 4.09 -8.28 18.74
C TYR A 284 4.49 -7.44 17.52
N LEU A 285 3.90 -6.25 17.36
CA LEU A 285 4.33 -5.25 16.37
C LEU A 285 4.94 -4.01 17.04
N PHE A 286 5.34 -4.08 18.31
CA PHE A 286 5.93 -2.94 19.03
C PHE A 286 5.08 -1.67 18.99
N GLN A 287 3.74 -1.79 19.05
CA GLN A 287 2.79 -0.68 19.06
C GLN A 287 3.23 0.41 20.03
N GLY A 288 3.17 1.67 19.59
CA GLY A 288 3.59 2.84 20.37
C GLY A 288 5.08 3.18 20.28
N LEU A 289 5.89 2.37 19.61
CA LEU A 289 7.28 2.72 19.29
C LEU A 289 7.37 3.32 17.88
N SER A 290 8.16 4.38 17.71
CA SER A 290 8.48 4.92 16.39
C SER A 290 9.34 3.93 15.59
N ASN A 291 9.22 3.98 14.28
CA ASN A 291 9.90 3.09 13.34
C ASN A 291 11.43 3.22 13.36
N ASP A 292 11.93 4.44 13.59
CA ASP A 292 13.34 4.80 13.70
C ASP A 292 13.99 4.41 15.04
N LYS A 293 13.16 4.08 16.05
CA LYS A 293 13.66 3.71 17.37
C LYS A 293 14.48 2.42 17.28
N ILE A 294 15.70 2.47 17.81
CA ILE A 294 16.58 1.30 17.92
C ILE A 294 16.29 0.59 19.25
N ILE A 295 16.04 -0.71 19.21
CA ILE A 295 15.79 -1.54 20.40
C ILE A 295 16.59 -2.85 20.35
N SER A 296 16.75 -3.50 21.51
CA SER A 296 17.38 -4.83 21.63
C SER A 296 16.61 -5.88 20.83
N LEU A 297 17.34 -6.79 20.20
CA LEU A 297 16.79 -7.95 19.50
C LEU A 297 16.30 -9.07 20.45
N ASP A 298 16.49 -8.95 21.77
CA ASP A 298 16.00 -9.95 22.73
C ASP A 298 14.50 -10.19 22.60
N LEU A 299 13.72 -9.10 22.45
CA LEU A 299 12.28 -9.19 22.26
C LEU A 299 11.95 -9.79 20.89
N TYR A 300 12.70 -9.44 19.85
CA TYR A 300 12.54 -10.06 18.53
C TYR A 300 12.78 -11.57 18.57
N ASN A 301 13.88 -12.00 19.17
CA ASN A 301 14.24 -13.40 19.32
C ASN A 301 13.21 -14.18 20.13
N THR A 302 12.79 -13.64 21.28
CA THR A 302 11.74 -14.23 22.12
C THR A 302 10.46 -14.46 21.33
N MET A 303 10.07 -13.48 20.51
CA MET A 303 8.83 -13.54 19.73
C MET A 303 8.93 -14.46 18.52
N THR A 304 10.07 -14.47 17.84
CA THR A 304 10.31 -15.41 16.74
C THR A 304 10.27 -16.86 17.22
N ASP A 305 10.81 -17.13 18.42
CA ASP A 305 10.77 -18.45 19.05
C ASP A 305 9.36 -18.81 19.55
N TYR A 306 8.60 -17.83 20.06
CA TYR A 306 7.24 -18.06 20.57
C TYR A 306 6.22 -18.36 19.47
N PHE A 307 6.31 -17.65 18.32
CA PHE A 307 5.41 -17.81 17.16
C PHE A 307 5.96 -18.73 16.07
N PRO A 308 6.96 -19.57 16.37
CA PRO A 308 7.92 -20.16 15.43
C PRO A 308 7.92 -19.56 14.01
N ILE A 309 8.17 -18.26 13.91
CA ILE A 309 8.29 -17.56 12.62
C ILE A 309 9.75 -17.60 12.13
N PRO A 310 10.00 -17.63 10.82
CA PRO A 310 11.35 -17.61 10.27
C PRO A 310 12.14 -16.39 10.76
N LYS A 311 13.39 -16.62 11.17
CA LYS A 311 14.31 -15.56 11.60
C LYS A 311 14.94 -14.90 10.38
N ASN A 312 15.03 -13.57 10.42
CA ASN A 312 15.82 -12.80 9.47
C ASN A 312 17.30 -12.92 9.83
N GLU A 313 18.09 -13.53 8.95
CA GLU A 313 19.50 -13.78 9.23
C GLU A 313 20.28 -12.48 9.40
N ALA A 314 19.99 -11.48 8.55
CA ALA A 314 20.61 -10.16 8.66
C ALA A 314 20.27 -9.46 9.99
N LEU A 315 19.11 -9.75 10.61
CA LEU A 315 18.82 -9.28 11.96
C LEU A 315 19.48 -10.14 13.04
N SER A 316 19.64 -11.44 12.81
CA SER A 316 20.20 -12.37 13.79
C SER A 316 21.67 -12.12 14.12
N GLU A 317 22.40 -11.44 13.22
CA GLU A 317 23.79 -11.03 13.42
C GLU A 317 23.94 -9.73 14.22
N LEU A 318 22.84 -9.03 14.48
CA LEU A 318 22.84 -7.74 15.19
C LEU A 318 22.45 -7.92 16.67
N ASN A 319 22.85 -6.97 17.52
CA ASN A 319 22.37 -6.89 18.90
C ASN A 319 21.14 -5.98 19.04
N CYS A 320 21.02 -5.00 18.15
CA CYS A 320 19.93 -4.04 18.11
C CYS A 320 19.59 -3.71 16.66
N ALA A 321 18.33 -3.36 16.40
CA ALA A 321 17.88 -2.92 15.09
C ALA A 321 16.77 -1.86 15.21
N PRO A 322 16.50 -1.10 14.14
CA PRO A 322 15.33 -0.24 14.06
C PRO A 322 14.04 -1.06 14.18
N VAL A 323 13.05 -0.53 14.89
CA VAL A 323 11.72 -1.14 15.08
C VAL A 323 11.06 -1.45 13.73
N GLN A 324 11.21 -0.59 12.73
CA GLN A 324 10.67 -0.84 11.39
C GLN A 324 11.19 -2.14 10.78
N GLY A 325 12.50 -2.40 10.88
CA GLY A 325 13.11 -3.62 10.37
C GLY A 325 12.56 -4.88 11.05
N MET A 326 12.40 -4.83 12.37
CA MET A 326 11.81 -5.94 13.14
C MET A 326 10.34 -6.18 12.78
N ARG A 327 9.53 -5.11 12.66
CA ARG A 327 8.12 -5.20 12.24
C ARG A 327 7.96 -5.86 10.88
N LEU A 328 8.73 -5.38 9.90
CA LEU A 328 8.70 -5.91 8.54
C LEU A 328 9.16 -7.37 8.52
N SER A 329 10.19 -7.72 9.30
CA SER A 329 10.62 -9.12 9.44
C SER A 329 9.53 -10.02 10.03
N PHE A 330 8.81 -9.57 11.06
CA PHE A 330 7.72 -10.35 11.64
C PHE A 330 6.58 -10.56 10.65
N LEU A 331 6.16 -9.50 9.96
CA LEU A 331 5.08 -9.58 8.97
C LEU A 331 5.45 -10.53 7.83
N LEU A 332 6.67 -10.43 7.30
CA LEU A 332 7.18 -11.39 6.31
C LEU A 332 7.23 -12.82 6.87
N GLY A 333 7.68 -12.99 8.12
CA GLY A 333 7.71 -14.28 8.80
C GLY A 333 6.33 -14.94 8.90
N TRP A 334 5.29 -14.18 9.27
CA TRP A 334 3.91 -14.68 9.27
C TRP A 334 3.38 -14.96 7.88
N ILE A 335 3.67 -14.12 6.88
CA ILE A 335 3.25 -14.39 5.50
C ILE A 335 3.88 -15.72 5.04
N VAL A 336 5.18 -15.93 5.29
CA VAL A 336 5.87 -17.19 4.96
C VAL A 336 5.27 -18.37 5.71
N GLN A 337 5.08 -18.28 7.02
CA GLN A 337 4.53 -19.36 7.83
C GLN A 337 3.10 -19.72 7.39
N PHE A 338 2.27 -18.71 7.12
CA PHE A 338 0.84 -18.85 6.81
C PHE A 338 0.52 -19.12 5.34
N ILE A 339 1.37 -18.73 4.40
CA ILE A 339 1.17 -19.01 2.96
C ILE A 339 2.10 -20.13 2.48
N GLY A 340 3.26 -20.32 3.11
CA GLY A 340 4.27 -21.23 2.59
C GLY A 340 3.90 -22.71 2.54
N VAL A 341 2.94 -23.17 3.34
CA VAL A 341 2.53 -24.59 3.35
C VAL A 341 1.30 -24.85 2.48
N ILE A 342 1.03 -24.01 1.48
CA ILE A 342 -0.13 -24.18 0.60
C ILE A 342 0.05 -25.43 -0.29
N ASP A 343 -1.04 -26.20 -0.43
CA ASP A 343 -1.14 -27.33 -1.36
C ASP A 343 -0.85 -26.89 -2.80
N LYS A 344 -0.18 -27.75 -3.59
CA LYS A 344 0.24 -27.45 -4.97
C LYS A 344 -0.89 -26.94 -5.87
N ASP A 345 -2.13 -27.37 -5.60
CA ASP A 345 -3.31 -26.99 -6.38
C ASP A 345 -3.69 -25.50 -6.23
N ILE A 346 -3.20 -24.83 -5.18
CA ILE A 346 -3.47 -23.42 -4.86
C ILE A 346 -2.17 -22.58 -4.95
N GLU A 347 -1.06 -23.17 -5.41
CA GLU A 347 0.27 -22.53 -5.45
C GLU A 347 0.26 -21.17 -6.18
N SER A 348 -0.37 -21.10 -7.35
CA SER A 348 -0.47 -19.85 -8.12
C SER A 348 -1.28 -18.77 -7.41
N GLN A 349 -2.32 -19.15 -6.67
CA GLN A 349 -3.13 -18.24 -5.85
C GLN A 349 -2.38 -17.82 -4.59
N GLY A 350 -1.63 -18.74 -3.97
CA GLY A 350 -0.75 -18.45 -2.84
C GLY A 350 0.32 -17.42 -3.16
N VAL A 351 0.97 -17.53 -4.32
CA VAL A 351 1.94 -16.54 -4.83
C VAL A 351 1.27 -15.17 -4.99
N SER A 352 0.08 -15.14 -5.61
CA SER A 352 -0.68 -13.90 -5.79
C SER A 352 -1.01 -13.26 -4.45
N LEU A 353 -1.49 -14.02 -3.47
CA LEU A 353 -1.82 -13.53 -2.13
C LEU A 353 -0.59 -13.02 -1.38
N ALA A 354 0.53 -13.74 -1.42
CA ALA A 354 1.78 -13.30 -0.80
C ALA A 354 2.23 -11.96 -1.38
N ASN A 355 2.21 -11.82 -2.70
CA ASN A 355 2.57 -10.57 -3.38
C ASN A 355 1.64 -9.41 -2.99
N VAL A 356 0.33 -9.66 -2.87
CA VAL A 356 -0.62 -8.66 -2.39
C VAL A 356 -0.29 -8.26 -0.95
N LEU A 357 -0.08 -9.22 -0.05
CA LEU A 357 0.22 -8.94 1.36
C LEU A 357 1.54 -8.19 1.54
N VAL A 358 2.59 -8.59 0.83
CA VAL A 358 3.87 -7.86 0.82
C VAL A 358 3.66 -6.44 0.31
N SER A 359 2.91 -6.25 -0.78
CA SER A 359 2.67 -4.90 -1.32
C SER A 359 1.94 -3.99 -0.32
N ASN A 360 1.03 -4.54 0.49
CA ASN A 360 0.35 -3.78 1.55
C ASN A 360 1.27 -3.40 2.74
N LEU A 361 2.51 -3.91 2.80
CA LEU A 361 3.48 -3.44 3.79
C LEU A 361 3.96 -2.01 3.51
N GLU A 362 3.60 -1.43 2.35
CA GLU A 362 3.94 -0.07 1.95
C GLU A 362 3.62 0.99 3.01
N PHE A 363 2.53 0.80 3.76
CA PHE A 363 2.06 1.75 4.77
C PHE A 363 2.89 1.74 6.06
N LEU A 364 3.79 0.77 6.21
CA LEU A 364 4.72 0.68 7.34
C LEU A 364 6.12 1.20 6.99
N ILE A 365 6.34 1.56 5.73
CA ILE A 365 7.64 1.99 5.21
C ILE A 365 7.70 3.53 5.15
N GLU A 366 8.75 4.10 5.74
CA GLU A 366 8.94 5.55 5.79
C GLU A 366 9.59 6.13 4.53
N LYS A 367 10.57 5.43 3.95
CA LYS A 367 11.39 5.87 2.82
C LYS A 367 11.56 4.76 1.80
N ASP A 368 11.77 5.15 0.53
CA ASP A 368 12.00 4.22 -0.58
C ASP A 368 10.97 3.08 -0.65
N VAL A 369 9.68 3.43 -0.49
CA VAL A 369 8.58 2.47 -0.37
C VAL A 369 8.58 1.47 -1.53
N GLU A 370 8.58 1.95 -2.77
CA GLU A 370 8.51 1.09 -3.96
C GLU A 370 9.71 0.14 -4.05
N LYS A 371 10.94 0.66 -3.87
CA LYS A 371 12.17 -0.15 -3.91
C LYS A 371 12.18 -1.20 -2.81
N THR A 372 11.75 -0.83 -1.60
CA THR A 372 11.69 -1.74 -0.45
C THR A 372 10.69 -2.86 -0.69
N ILE A 373 9.51 -2.53 -1.22
CA ILE A 373 8.47 -3.52 -1.56
C ILE A 373 8.91 -4.42 -2.72
N GLU A 374 9.55 -3.87 -3.75
CA GLU A 374 10.12 -4.65 -4.84
C GLU A 374 11.20 -5.60 -4.34
N PHE A 375 12.13 -5.13 -3.50
CA PHE A 375 13.13 -5.95 -2.84
C PHE A 375 12.48 -7.11 -2.07
N MET A 376 11.50 -6.83 -1.20
CA MET A 376 10.80 -7.88 -0.44
C MET A 376 10.10 -8.90 -1.33
N ARG A 377 9.47 -8.47 -2.43
CA ARG A 377 8.84 -9.39 -3.40
C ARG A 377 9.88 -10.26 -4.08
N ASN A 378 11.04 -9.71 -4.45
CA ASN A 378 12.12 -10.45 -5.08
C ASN A 378 12.79 -11.43 -4.10
N GLU A 379 12.81 -11.10 -2.82
CA GLU A 379 13.32 -11.98 -1.78
C GLU A 379 12.39 -13.16 -1.49
N MET A 380 11.08 -13.05 -1.79
CA MET A 380 10.16 -14.18 -1.71
C MET A 380 10.42 -15.20 -2.82
N VAL A 381 10.78 -16.43 -2.43
CA VAL A 381 11.03 -17.55 -3.33
C VAL A 381 10.08 -18.70 -2.99
N PHE A 382 9.27 -19.11 -3.97
CA PHE A 382 8.51 -20.34 -3.88
C PHE A 382 9.37 -21.51 -4.39
N ASP A 383 9.60 -22.49 -3.53
CA ASP A 383 10.28 -23.74 -3.87
C ASP A 383 9.35 -24.95 -3.67
N ARG A 384 9.87 -26.17 -3.90
CA ARG A 384 9.09 -27.41 -3.75
C ARG A 384 8.58 -27.67 -2.32
N LYS A 385 9.11 -26.97 -1.32
CA LYS A 385 8.72 -27.08 0.09
C LYS A 385 7.79 -25.95 0.52
N GLY A 386 7.63 -24.91 -0.30
CA GLY A 386 6.73 -23.80 -0.02
C GLY A 386 7.26 -22.42 -0.38
N LEU A 387 6.55 -21.39 0.09
CA LEU A 387 7.07 -20.03 0.13
C LEU A 387 8.18 -19.93 1.17
N THR A 388 9.30 -19.34 0.78
CA THR A 388 10.43 -18.97 1.63
C THR A 388 10.84 -17.55 1.30
N VAL A 389 11.67 -16.92 2.14
CA VAL A 389 12.31 -15.65 1.81
C VAL A 389 13.81 -15.90 1.84
N ARG A 390 14.54 -15.43 0.84
CA ARG A 390 15.99 -15.61 0.73
C ARG A 390 16.75 -15.10 1.95
N ALA A 391 16.34 -13.95 2.49
CA ALA A 391 16.83 -13.42 3.77
C ALA A 391 16.58 -14.32 5.01
N PHE A 392 15.81 -15.41 4.88
CA PHE A 392 15.58 -16.42 5.93
C PHE A 392 16.34 -17.74 5.64
N MET A 393 17.15 -17.79 4.58
CA MET A 393 17.91 -18.97 4.17
C MET A 393 19.39 -18.80 4.47
N SER A 394 19.95 -19.74 5.23
CA SER A 394 21.39 -19.76 5.50
C SER A 394 22.19 -19.93 4.23
N ASP A 395 23.35 -19.30 4.15
CA ASP A 395 24.28 -19.37 3.01
C ASP A 395 24.54 -20.82 2.54
N GLU A 396 24.52 -21.80 3.46
CA GLU A 396 24.67 -23.22 3.16
C GLU A 396 23.52 -23.83 2.32
N THR A 397 22.34 -23.19 2.34
CA THR A 397 21.16 -23.60 1.56
C THR A 397 21.01 -22.87 0.24
N GLN A 398 21.46 -21.62 0.12
CA GLN A 398 21.45 -20.88 -1.15
C GLN A 398 22.36 -21.55 -2.20
N ASP A 399 23.47 -22.14 -1.76
CA ASP A 399 24.43 -22.81 -2.65
C ASP A 399 23.88 -24.11 -3.28
N LYS A 400 22.76 -24.64 -2.77
CA LYS A 400 22.09 -25.84 -3.29
C LYS A 400 20.97 -25.55 -4.29
N THR A 401 20.44 -24.33 -4.35
CA THR A 401 19.29 -23.98 -5.20
C THR A 401 19.67 -23.68 -6.64
N GLN A 402 20.92 -23.23 -6.89
CA GLN A 402 21.48 -23.24 -8.24
C GLN A 402 21.82 -24.70 -8.61
N SER A 403 20.94 -25.36 -9.35
CA SER A 403 21.11 -26.76 -9.77
C SER A 403 22.55 -26.99 -10.25
N LYS A 404 23.19 -28.07 -9.77
CA LYS A 404 24.53 -28.51 -10.23
C LYS A 404 24.64 -28.50 -11.76
N TYR A 405 23.52 -28.72 -12.46
CA TYR A 405 23.43 -28.67 -13.92
C TYR A 405 23.54 -27.26 -14.49
N ASP A 406 23.01 -26.23 -13.83
CA ASP A 406 23.10 -24.85 -14.28
C ASP A 406 24.54 -24.33 -14.15
N ARG A 407 25.22 -24.64 -13.03
CA ARG A 407 26.65 -24.36 -12.87
C ARG A 407 27.49 -25.08 -13.92
N MET A 408 27.15 -26.33 -14.26
CA MET A 408 27.83 -27.06 -15.32
C MET A 408 27.55 -26.48 -16.71
N ALA A 409 26.33 -26.03 -16.98
CA ALA A 409 25.92 -25.43 -18.24
C ALA A 409 26.60 -24.06 -18.46
N GLU A 410 26.68 -23.24 -17.42
CA GLU A 410 27.38 -21.95 -17.45
C GLU A 410 28.88 -22.14 -17.62
N LYS A 411 29.49 -23.07 -16.87
CA LYS A 411 30.91 -23.44 -17.04
C LYS A 411 31.19 -24.01 -18.43
N ALA A 412 30.24 -24.73 -19.05
CA ALA A 412 30.35 -25.20 -20.43
C ALA A 412 30.25 -24.05 -21.44
N LYS A 413 29.38 -23.05 -21.21
CA LYS A 413 29.29 -21.83 -22.04
C LYS A 413 30.59 -21.03 -21.99
N LEU A 414 31.13 -20.80 -20.80
CA LEU A 414 32.42 -20.10 -20.61
C LEU A 414 33.58 -20.85 -21.29
N ARG A 415 33.61 -22.19 -21.18
CA ARG A 415 34.60 -23.01 -21.90
C ARG A 415 34.48 -22.87 -23.42
N LYS A 416 33.25 -22.87 -23.97
CA LYS A 416 33.02 -22.66 -25.41
C LYS A 416 33.50 -21.28 -25.86
N GLN A 417 33.20 -20.22 -25.11
CA GLN A 417 33.67 -18.87 -25.40
C GLN A 417 35.21 -18.76 -25.36
N ALA A 418 35.85 -19.36 -24.36
CA ALA A 418 37.31 -19.39 -24.27
C ALA A 418 37.97 -20.13 -25.44
N VAL A 419 37.37 -21.25 -25.89
CA VAL A 419 37.81 -21.97 -27.09
C VAL A 419 37.64 -21.12 -28.34
N GLN A 420 36.53 -20.40 -28.47
CA GLN A 420 36.27 -19.51 -29.61
C GLN A 420 37.27 -18.35 -29.67
N GLN A 421 37.55 -17.72 -28.53
CA GLN A 421 38.59 -16.68 -28.43
C GLN A 421 39.98 -17.21 -28.79
N LYS A 422 40.34 -18.43 -28.37
CA LYS A 422 41.60 -19.08 -28.74
C LYS A 422 41.68 -19.41 -30.23
N LYS A 423 40.57 -19.81 -30.87
CA LYS A 423 40.50 -20.03 -32.32
C LYS A 423 40.67 -18.72 -33.10
N ASN A 424 40.01 -17.66 -32.65
CA ASN A 424 40.13 -16.34 -33.27
C ASN A 424 41.57 -15.79 -33.18
N LYS A 425 42.28 -16.04 -32.06
CA LYS A 425 43.70 -15.69 -31.92
C LYS A 425 44.66 -16.54 -32.78
N LYS A 426 44.28 -17.75 -33.19
CA LYS A 426 45.11 -18.62 -34.05
C LYS A 426 44.83 -18.47 -35.55
N GLY A 427 43.70 -17.88 -35.94
CA GLY A 427 43.33 -17.69 -37.34
C GLY A 427 43.80 -16.36 -37.98
N GLY A 428 44.20 -15.38 -37.17
CA GLY A 428 44.62 -14.06 -37.66
C GLY A 428 46.13 -13.91 -37.73
N LYS A 429 46.77 -14.45 -38.78
CA LYS A 429 48.11 -14.01 -39.19
C LYS A 429 47.95 -12.69 -39.96
N GLN A 430 47.67 -11.61 -39.25
CA GLN A 430 47.82 -10.25 -39.78
C GLN A 430 48.82 -9.49 -38.90
N LYS A 431 49.77 -8.88 -39.60
CA LYS A 431 50.85 -8.01 -39.13
C LYS A 431 50.39 -7.13 -37.97
N LEU A 432 51.00 -7.33 -36.80
CA LEU A 432 51.02 -6.33 -35.73
C LEU A 432 52.12 -5.32 -36.05
N GLU A 433 51.74 -4.09 -36.34
CA GLU A 433 52.57 -2.93 -36.04
C GLU A 433 52.52 -2.70 -34.52
N LYS A 434 53.71 -2.37 -33.99
CA LYS A 434 53.98 -2.16 -32.58
C LYS A 434 53.26 -0.90 -32.09
N GLU A 435 52.49 -1.02 -31.01
CA GLU A 435 52.46 0.06 -30.02
C GLU A 435 52.31 -0.48 -28.60
N LYS A 436 52.88 0.29 -27.68
CA LYS A 436 53.47 -0.11 -26.42
C LYS A 436 52.46 -0.53 -25.37
N ALA A 437 52.94 -1.44 -24.53
CA ALA A 437 52.35 -1.84 -23.27
C ALA A 437 52.30 -0.69 -22.26
N GLU A 438 51.22 -0.64 -21.49
CA GLU A 438 51.30 -0.51 -20.04
C GLU A 438 50.21 -1.41 -19.45
N ASN A 439 50.68 -2.50 -18.84
CA ASN A 439 49.91 -3.33 -17.92
C ASN A 439 49.82 -2.55 -16.61
N ASP A 440 48.62 -2.46 -16.04
CA ASP A 440 48.52 -2.66 -14.60
C ASP A 440 47.31 -3.55 -14.30
N TYR A 441 47.58 -4.56 -13.49
CA TYR A 441 46.66 -5.63 -13.09
C TYR A 441 46.31 -5.35 -11.62
N SER A 442 45.06 -5.00 -11.33
CA SER A 442 44.52 -4.96 -9.96
C SER A 442 43.13 -5.62 -9.97
N GLU A 443 43.02 -6.78 -9.33
CA GLU A 443 42.28 -6.94 -8.05
C GLU A 443 40.76 -6.79 -8.19
N THR A 444 40.10 -7.95 -8.21
CA THR A 444 38.79 -8.22 -7.57
C THR A 444 37.73 -7.13 -7.69
N GLU A 445 36.96 -7.18 -8.79
CA GLU A 445 35.62 -6.59 -8.84
C GLU A 445 34.63 -7.49 -8.08
N LEU A 446 34.45 -7.17 -6.80
CA LEU A 446 33.25 -7.45 -6.02
C LEU A 446 32.74 -6.08 -5.55
N LYS A 447 32.24 -5.30 -6.51
CA LYS A 447 31.47 -4.08 -6.28
C LYS A 447 30.04 -4.42 -6.64
N ASP A 448 29.26 -4.78 -5.64
CA ASP A 448 27.81 -4.80 -5.76
C ASP A 448 27.20 -4.21 -4.50
N LEU A 449 26.24 -3.31 -4.77
CA LEU A 449 25.24 -2.74 -3.87
C LEU A 449 25.76 -1.71 -2.84
N PHE A 450 25.21 -0.50 -2.93
CA PHE A 450 25.44 0.70 -2.09
C PHE A 450 26.62 1.60 -2.49
N ASN A 451 26.39 2.47 -3.48
CA ASN A 451 27.21 3.64 -3.78
C ASN A 451 27.04 4.74 -2.71
N GLU A 452 27.39 4.46 -1.45
CA GLU A 452 27.46 5.49 -0.41
C GLU A 452 28.69 5.30 0.48
N THR A 453 29.33 6.43 0.81
CA THR A 453 30.58 6.44 1.58
C THR A 453 30.22 6.31 3.07
N MET A 454 30.56 5.16 3.67
CA MET A 454 30.39 4.96 5.11
C MET A 454 31.42 5.78 5.89
N THR A 455 30.98 6.77 6.66
CA THR A 455 31.84 7.45 7.64
C THR A 455 31.66 6.84 9.03
N LEU A 456 32.68 6.14 9.52
CA LEU A 456 32.74 5.58 10.86
C LEU A 456 33.05 6.67 11.89
N LEU A 457 32.09 7.01 12.75
CA LEU A 457 32.34 7.81 13.96
C LEU A 457 32.17 6.94 15.19
N ALA A 458 33.28 6.41 15.69
CA ALA A 458 33.34 5.73 16.97
C ALA A 458 33.55 6.77 18.10
N SER A 459 32.54 7.00 18.94
CA SER A 459 32.74 7.68 20.23
C SER A 459 32.92 6.65 21.33
N LYS A 460 34.14 6.51 21.86
CA LYS A 460 34.39 5.74 23.07
C LYS A 460 33.85 6.52 24.28
N SER A 461 32.79 6.04 24.91
CA SER A 461 32.47 6.38 26.30
C SER A 461 32.57 5.12 27.15
N GLY A 462 33.13 5.24 28.34
CA GLY A 462 33.72 4.17 29.16
C GLY A 462 32.78 3.16 29.81
N SER A 463 31.78 2.66 29.09
CA SER A 463 31.06 1.43 29.41
C SER A 463 30.91 0.65 28.12
N GLU A 464 31.31 -0.63 28.12
CA GLU A 464 31.28 -1.52 26.96
C GLU A 464 29.86 -1.69 26.40
N THR A 465 29.46 -0.76 25.53
CA THR A 465 28.30 -0.90 24.65
C THR A 465 28.56 -0.01 23.45
N VAL A 466 28.98 -0.63 22.34
CA VAL A 466 29.15 0.05 21.05
C VAL A 466 27.78 0.12 20.40
N CYS A 467 27.07 1.24 20.55
CA CYS A 467 25.92 1.55 19.72
C CYS A 467 26.41 2.13 18.39
N LEU A 468 26.18 1.39 17.31
CA LEU A 468 26.38 1.87 15.95
C LEU A 468 25.32 2.92 15.63
N LYS A 469 25.75 4.16 15.41
CA LYS A 469 24.88 5.22 14.92
C LYS A 469 24.92 5.21 13.39
N ILE A 470 23.85 4.75 12.77
CA ILE A 470 23.67 4.81 11.32
C ILE A 470 22.92 6.11 11.02
N SER A 471 23.53 6.98 10.22
CA SER A 471 22.91 8.18 9.68
C SER A 471 22.78 8.02 8.17
N PHE A 472 21.57 8.27 7.66
CA PHE A 472 21.26 8.31 6.23
C PHE A 472 21.20 9.79 5.82
N GLU A 473 22.02 10.19 4.83
CA GLU A 473 21.90 11.51 4.17
C GLU A 473 20.83 11.49 3.07
#